data_AF-A0A7W1HJS1-F1
#
_entry.id   AF-A0A7W1HJS1-F1
#
_cell.length_a   1.000
_cell.length_b   1.000
_cell.length_c   1.000
_cell.angle_alpha   90.00
_cell.angle_beta   90.00
_cell.angle_gamma   90.00
#
_symmetry.space_group_name_H-M   'P 1'
#
loop_
_entity.id
_entity.type
_entity.pdbx_description
1 polymer ?
#
loop_
_entity_poly.entity_id
_entity_poly.type
_entity_poly.pdbx_seq_one_letter_code
_entity_poly.pdbx_strand_id
1 'polypeptide(L)'
;MGDGFRPALLLAAAVGSGVMAGAYFAFSSFVMPALRGLPPARGIDAMQAINRAAPAAWFMAALFGTAAASVAVAVSTVGRLDDHAAWSALTGSGLYLASVVPTAAWDRYLAEWLPGNHARVLTCIAATVSFVVAVARR
;
A
#
# COMPACT_ATOMS: atom_id res chain seq x y z
N MET A 1 -10.79 -16.23 -20.02
CA MET A 1 -9.66 -15.41 -19.53
C MET A 1 -8.39 -16.22 -19.79
N GLY A 2 -7.43 -15.68 -20.54
CA GLY A 2 -6.23 -16.45 -20.94
C GLY A 2 -5.34 -16.80 -19.76
N ASP A 3 -4.52 -17.84 -19.92
CA ASP A 3 -3.68 -18.44 -18.88
C ASP A 3 -2.71 -17.45 -18.20
N GLY A 4 -2.42 -16.30 -18.82
CA GLY A 4 -1.56 -15.23 -18.28
C GLY A 4 -2.24 -14.15 -17.42
N PHE A 5 -3.58 -14.12 -17.32
CA PHE A 5 -4.29 -13.01 -16.67
C PHE A 5 -4.08 -12.95 -15.15
N ARG A 6 -4.21 -14.08 -14.45
CA ARG A 6 -4.01 -14.16 -12.98
C ARG A 6 -2.55 -13.90 -12.57
N PRO A 7 -1.53 -14.44 -13.27
CA PRO A 7 -0.14 -14.08 -13.01
C PRO A 7 0.15 -12.58 -13.13
N ALA A 8 -0.40 -11.92 -14.16
CA ALA A 8 -0.26 -10.49 -14.37
C ALA A 8 -0.91 -9.68 -13.24
N LEU A 9 -2.12 -10.06 -12.78
CA LEU A 9 -2.77 -9.42 -11.64
C LEU A 9 -1.95 -9.53 -10.36
N LEU A 10 -1.41 -10.71 -10.06
CA LEU A 10 -0.57 -10.92 -8.89
C LEU A 10 0.74 -10.13 -8.94
N LEU A 11 1.36 -10.02 -10.12
CA LEU A 11 2.55 -9.19 -10.32
C LEU A 11 2.21 -7.69 -10.17
N ALA A 12 1.11 -7.23 -10.75
CA ALA A 12 0.65 -5.86 -10.61
C ALA A 12 0.38 -5.51 -9.14
N ALA A 13 -0.30 -6.40 -8.40
CA ALA A 13 -0.56 -6.23 -6.98
C ALA A 13 0.73 -6.22 -6.16
N ALA A 14 1.69 -7.11 -6.43
CA ALA A 14 2.99 -7.17 -5.75
C ALA A 14 3.82 -5.90 -5.97
N VAL A 15 3.94 -5.44 -7.21
CA VAL A 15 4.69 -4.23 -7.56
C VAL A 15 4.02 -3.01 -6.93
N GLY A 16 2.70 -2.90 -7.08
CA GLY A 16 1.92 -1.80 -6.51
C GLY A 16 2.02 -1.73 -4.98
N SER A 17 1.95 -2.86 -4.28
CA SER A 17 2.10 -2.90 -2.83
C SER A 17 3.53 -2.57 -2.39
N GLY A 18 4.53 -2.96 -3.17
CA GLY A 18 5.94 -2.62 -2.93
C GLY A 18 6.22 -1.12 -3.08
N VAL A 19 5.67 -0.50 -4.12
CA VAL A 19 5.76 0.97 -4.32
C VAL A 19 5.15 1.71 -3.14
N MET A 20 3.96 1.29 -2.68
CA MET A 20 3.29 1.91 -1.54
C MET A 20 4.04 1.67 -0.22
N ALA A 21 4.59 0.48 0.00
CA ALA A 21 5.45 0.21 1.14
C ALA A 21 6.65 1.18 1.18
N GLY A 22 7.31 1.41 0.04
CA GLY A 22 8.41 2.36 -0.08
C GLY A 22 7.99 3.80 0.21
N ALA A 23 6.85 4.24 -0.33
CA ALA A 23 6.31 5.57 -0.07
C ALA A 23 6.02 5.78 1.42
N TYR A 24 5.28 4.85 2.04
CA TYR A 24 5.00 4.92 3.48
C TYR A 24 6.29 4.86 4.31
N PHE A 25 7.25 4.02 3.93
CA PHE A 25 8.51 3.89 4.64
C PHE A 25 9.31 5.20 4.61
N ALA A 26 9.44 5.83 3.44
CA ALA A 26 10.10 7.13 3.30
C ALA A 26 9.45 8.18 4.22
N PHE A 27 8.12 8.21 4.20
CA PHE A 27 7.32 9.13 5.00
C PHE A 27 7.51 8.95 6.52
N SER A 28 7.58 7.70 7.00
CA SER A 28 7.82 7.36 8.40
C SER A 28 9.27 7.59 8.85
N SER A 29 10.24 7.20 8.02
CA SER A 29 11.64 7.07 8.43
C SER A 29 12.41 8.39 8.37
N PHE A 30 12.16 9.22 7.36
CA PHE A 30 12.95 10.45 7.19
C PHE A 30 12.15 11.69 6.80
N VAL A 31 11.02 11.61 6.10
CA VAL A 31 10.26 12.82 5.71
C VAL A 31 9.63 13.49 6.93
N MET A 32 8.80 12.78 7.70
CA MET A 32 8.14 13.39 8.86
C MET A 32 9.11 13.76 9.98
N PRO A 33 10.13 12.95 10.31
CA PRO A 33 11.19 13.38 11.23
C PRO A 33 11.85 14.69 10.78
N ALA A 34 12.19 14.84 9.49
CA ALA A 34 12.77 16.08 8.98
C ALA A 34 11.81 17.27 9.11
N LEU A 35 10.53 17.11 8.76
CA LEU A 35 9.53 18.16 8.87
C LEU A 35 9.29 18.60 10.33
N ARG A 36 9.30 17.64 11.28
CA ARG A 36 9.17 17.95 12.72
C ARG A 36 10.38 18.68 13.29
N GLY A 37 11.55 18.57 12.66
CA GLY A 37 12.75 19.31 13.04
C GLY A 37 12.72 20.79 12.63
N LEU A 38 11.76 21.21 11.81
CA LEU A 38 11.62 22.59 11.35
C LEU A 38 10.71 23.40 12.30
N PRO A 39 10.86 24.75 12.34
CA PRO A 39 9.85 25.62 12.94
C PRO A 39 8.47 25.35 12.31
N PRO A 40 7.36 25.36 13.06
CA PRO A 40 6.05 24.90 12.58
C PRO A 40 5.59 25.51 11.26
N ALA A 41 5.76 26.82 11.09
CA ALA A 41 5.41 27.52 9.85
C ALA A 41 6.18 26.98 8.64
N ARG A 42 7.51 26.78 8.77
CA ARG A 42 8.33 26.23 7.69
C ARG A 42 8.01 24.76 7.39
N GLY A 43 7.67 23.98 8.42
CA GLY A 43 7.23 22.59 8.25
C GLY A 43 5.93 22.49 7.44
N ILE A 44 4.97 23.38 7.70
CA ILE A 44 3.71 23.49 6.94
C ILE A 44 4.02 23.90 5.49
N ASP A 45 4.83 24.93 5.28
CA ASP A 45 5.18 25.41 3.93
C ASP A 45 5.87 24.32 3.10
N ALA A 46 6.79 23.57 3.71
CA ALA A 46 7.48 22.45 3.08
C ALA A 46 6.50 21.31 2.73
N MET A 47 5.59 20.96 3.64
CA MET A 47 4.59 19.92 3.37
C MET A 47 3.63 20.31 2.25
N GLN A 48 3.20 21.57 2.21
CA GLN A 48 2.38 22.09 1.10
C GLN A 48 3.14 22.11 -0.23
N ALA A 49 4.44 22.43 -0.22
CA ALA A 49 5.28 22.36 -1.42
C ALA A 49 5.40 20.92 -1.95
N ILE A 50 5.57 19.92 -1.07
CA ILE A 50 5.55 18.50 -1.43
C ILE A 50 4.20 18.14 -2.06
N ASN A 51 3.08 18.54 -1.46
CA ASN A 51 1.74 18.24 -1.99
C ASN A 51 1.46 18.90 -3.34
N ARG A 52 2.02 20.08 -3.61
CA ARG A 52 1.94 20.72 -4.93
C ARG A 52 2.83 20.04 -5.96
N ALA A 53 4.02 19.59 -5.55
CA ALA A 53 4.99 18.96 -6.44
C ALA A 53 4.67 17.49 -6.74
N ALA A 54 3.98 16.80 -5.84
CA ALA A 54 3.49 15.44 -6.03
C ALA A 54 2.07 15.51 -6.63
N PRO A 55 1.90 15.28 -7.94
CA PRO A 55 0.57 15.24 -8.52
C PRO A 55 -0.18 14.08 -7.87
N ALA A 56 -1.28 14.39 -7.18
CA ALA A 56 -2.07 13.39 -6.48
C ALA A 56 -2.44 12.20 -7.39
N ALA A 57 -2.58 12.42 -8.71
CA ALA A 57 -2.92 11.39 -9.68
C ALA A 57 -2.02 10.15 -9.64
N TRP A 58 -0.69 10.30 -9.58
CA TRP A 58 0.21 9.13 -9.63
C TRP A 58 0.20 8.35 -8.32
N PHE A 59 0.22 9.06 -7.19
CA PHE A 59 0.12 8.43 -5.88
C PHE A 59 -1.24 7.75 -5.70
N MET A 60 -2.33 8.40 -6.10
CA MET A 60 -3.68 7.86 -6.04
C MET A 60 -3.86 6.68 -7.00
N ALA A 61 -3.25 6.71 -8.18
CA ALA A 61 -3.23 5.57 -9.09
C ALA A 61 -2.46 4.39 -8.50
N ALA A 62 -1.31 4.61 -7.87
CA ALA A 62 -0.58 3.56 -7.17
C ALA A 62 -1.38 3.00 -5.99
N LEU A 63 -2.01 3.86 -5.19
CA LEU A 63 -2.82 3.47 -4.03
C LEU A 63 -4.09 2.69 -4.46
N PHE A 64 -4.97 3.33 -5.22
CA PHE A 64 -6.26 2.76 -5.57
C PHE A 64 -6.18 1.74 -6.72
N GLY A 65 -5.22 1.89 -7.63
CA GLY A 65 -4.97 0.89 -8.68
C GLY A 65 -4.50 -0.44 -8.09
N THR A 66 -3.62 -0.41 -7.09
CA THR A 66 -3.21 -1.62 -6.37
C THR A 66 -4.36 -2.18 -5.51
N ALA A 67 -5.22 -1.31 -4.95
CA ALA A 67 -6.41 -1.76 -4.23
C ALA A 67 -7.36 -2.51 -5.17
N ALA A 68 -7.61 -1.97 -6.36
CA ALA A 68 -8.42 -2.62 -7.39
C ALA A 68 -7.78 -3.93 -7.87
N ALA A 69 -6.45 -3.96 -8.07
CA ALA A 69 -5.72 -5.19 -8.41
C ALA A 69 -5.86 -6.25 -7.31
N SER A 70 -5.76 -5.84 -6.04
CA SER A 70 -5.95 -6.72 -4.87
C SER A 70 -7.37 -7.29 -4.80
N VAL A 71 -8.39 -6.47 -5.07
CA VAL A 71 -9.79 -6.95 -5.18
C VAL A 71 -9.92 -7.95 -6.33
N ALA A 72 -9.36 -7.65 -7.50
CA ALA A 72 -9.41 -8.55 -8.65
C ALA A 72 -8.71 -9.89 -8.37
N VAL A 73 -7.56 -9.86 -7.68
CA VAL A 73 -6.87 -11.08 -7.20
C VAL A 73 -7.78 -11.86 -6.25
N ALA A 74 -8.40 -11.21 -5.26
CA ALA A 74 -9.28 -11.87 -4.31
C ALA A 74 -10.49 -12.53 -5.00
N VAL A 75 -11.21 -11.80 -5.86
CA VAL A 75 -12.37 -12.30 -6.60
C VAL A 75 -11.98 -13.46 -7.52
N SER A 76 -10.83 -13.37 -8.21
CA SER A 76 -10.37 -14.46 -9.11
C SER A 76 -9.88 -15.71 -8.37
N THR A 77 -9.63 -15.61 -7.06
CA THR A 77 -9.00 -16.67 -6.26
C THR A 77 -9.97 -17.31 -5.26
N VAL A 78 -11.01 -16.60 -4.80
CA VAL A 78 -11.90 -17.07 -3.72
C VAL A 78 -12.61 -18.40 -4.02
N GLY A 79 -12.85 -18.73 -5.29
CA GLY A 79 -13.42 -20.02 -5.70
C GLY A 79 -12.41 -21.16 -5.91
N ARG A 80 -11.12 -20.94 -5.60
CA ARG A 80 -10.01 -21.86 -5.89
C ARG A 80 -9.18 -22.15 -4.65
N LEU A 81 -9.82 -22.34 -3.50
CA LEU A 81 -9.14 -22.49 -2.20
C LEU A 81 -8.29 -23.76 -2.06
N ASP A 82 -8.48 -24.72 -2.97
CA ASP A 82 -7.69 -25.95 -3.04
C ASP A 82 -6.26 -25.72 -3.57
N ASP A 83 -5.99 -24.55 -4.17
CA ASP A 83 -4.68 -24.15 -4.69
C ASP A 83 -3.79 -23.61 -3.56
N HIS A 84 -2.57 -24.14 -3.41
CA HIS A 84 -1.61 -23.68 -2.40
C HIS A 84 -1.26 -22.19 -2.52
N ALA A 85 -1.36 -21.61 -3.73
CA ALA A 85 -1.14 -20.18 -3.96
C ALA A 85 -2.35 -19.31 -3.53
N ALA A 86 -3.54 -19.89 -3.35
CA ALA A 86 -4.76 -19.15 -3.08
C ALA A 86 -4.73 -18.42 -1.74
N TRP A 87 -4.29 -19.10 -0.69
CA TRP A 87 -4.18 -18.50 0.64
C TRP A 87 -3.20 -17.33 0.67
N SER A 88 -2.03 -17.47 0.05
CA SER A 88 -1.06 -16.37 -0.06
C SER A 88 -1.62 -15.18 -0.84
N ALA A 89 -2.34 -15.41 -1.93
CA ALA A 89 -2.98 -14.35 -2.71
C ALA A 89 -4.09 -13.62 -1.94
N LEU A 90 -4.93 -14.36 -1.20
CA LEU A 90 -6.00 -13.78 -0.38
C LEU A 90 -5.45 -13.00 0.82
N THR A 91 -4.43 -13.54 1.51
CA THR A 91 -3.74 -12.83 2.58
C THR A 91 -3.11 -11.54 2.07
N GLY A 92 -2.42 -11.57 0.93
CA GLY A 92 -1.85 -10.36 0.32
C GLY A 92 -2.91 -9.31 0.00
N SER A 93 -4.04 -9.75 -0.55
CA SER A 93 -5.17 -8.88 -0.89
C SER A 93 -5.78 -8.22 0.36
N GLY A 94 -6.03 -9.00 1.41
CA GLY A 94 -6.57 -8.49 2.66
C GLY A 94 -5.63 -7.49 3.35
N LEU A 95 -4.34 -7.80 3.40
CA LEU A 95 -3.33 -6.92 3.99
C LEU A 95 -3.20 -5.60 3.25
N TYR A 96 -3.18 -5.62 1.91
CA TYR A 96 -3.11 -4.40 1.13
C TYR A 96 -4.36 -3.54 1.32
N LEU A 97 -5.55 -4.14 1.25
CA LEU A 97 -6.81 -3.40 1.45
C LEU A 97 -6.90 -2.78 2.85
N ALA A 98 -6.44 -3.47 3.89
CA ALA A 98 -6.36 -2.92 5.23
C ALA A 98 -5.47 -1.66 5.32
N SER A 99 -4.42 -1.58 4.49
CA SER A 99 -3.52 -0.41 4.46
C SER A 99 -4.20 0.86 3.90
N VAL A 100 -5.21 0.71 3.04
CA VAL A 100 -5.92 1.81 2.37
C VAL A 100 -7.00 2.40 3.26
N VAL A 101 -7.48 1.66 4.26
CA VAL A 101 -8.52 2.15 5.18
C VAL A 101 -8.00 3.39 5.93
N PRO A 102 -8.75 4.50 5.95
CA PRO A 102 -8.40 5.68 6.74
C PRO A 102 -8.34 5.32 8.22
N THR A 103 -7.23 5.62 8.89
CA THR A 103 -6.99 5.21 10.29
C THR A 103 -7.14 6.33 11.32
N ALA A 104 -7.75 7.48 11.02
CA ALA A 104 -7.84 8.57 12.01
C ALA A 104 -8.99 9.55 11.76
N ALA A 105 -9.63 10.00 12.85
CA ALA A 105 -10.44 11.21 12.87
C ALA A 105 -9.51 12.46 12.81
N TRP A 106 -9.94 13.50 12.09
CA TRP A 106 -9.13 14.70 11.79
C TRP A 106 -8.44 15.31 13.04
N ASP A 107 -9.13 15.31 14.17
CA ASP A 107 -8.66 15.91 15.43
C ASP A 107 -7.44 15.19 16.05
N ARG A 108 -7.20 13.94 15.67
CA ARG A 108 -6.07 13.12 16.15
C ARG A 108 -5.03 12.84 15.07
N TYR A 109 -5.22 13.41 13.88
CA TYR A 109 -4.45 13.07 12.69
C TYR A 109 -2.95 13.13 12.94
N LEU A 110 -2.39 14.23 13.46
CA LEU A 110 -0.93 14.32 13.66
C LEU A 110 -0.36 13.30 14.66
N ALA A 111 -1.12 12.93 15.70
CA ALA A 111 -0.69 11.97 16.72
C ALA A 111 -0.83 10.51 16.24
N GLU A 112 -1.88 10.20 15.49
CA GLU A 112 -2.17 8.86 14.98
C GLU A 112 -1.51 8.56 13.64
N TRP A 113 -1.12 9.61 12.89
CA TRP A 113 -0.61 9.45 11.54
C TRP A 113 0.68 8.65 11.51
N LEU A 114 1.61 8.88 12.45
CA LEU A 114 2.89 8.17 12.43
C LEU A 114 2.72 6.68 12.78
N PRO A 115 2.06 6.29 13.88
CA PRO A 115 1.76 4.88 14.14
C PRO A 115 0.95 4.23 13.02
N GLY A 116 -0.07 4.92 12.51
CA GLY A 116 -0.89 4.44 11.39
C GLY A 116 -0.06 4.22 10.13
N ASN A 117 0.87 5.11 9.81
CA ASN A 117 1.75 4.96 8.66
C ASN A 117 2.74 3.79 8.83
N HIS A 118 3.25 3.52 10.03
CA HIS A 118 4.06 2.32 10.30
C HIS A 118 3.26 1.03 10.07
N ALA A 119 2.01 0.99 10.53
CA ALA A 119 1.12 -0.15 10.26
C ALA A 119 0.89 -0.34 8.74
N ARG A 120 0.73 0.75 7.99
CA ARG A 120 0.63 0.71 6.52
C ARG A 120 1.90 0.18 5.85
N VAL A 121 3.08 0.55 6.32
CA VAL A 121 4.35 -0.01 5.83
C VAL A 121 4.36 -1.52 6.02
N LEU A 122 4.10 -1.99 7.25
CA LEU A 122 4.17 -3.42 7.57
C LEU A 122 3.16 -4.24 6.77
N THR A 123 1.92 -3.76 6.68
CA THR A 123 0.86 -4.42 5.90
C THR A 123 1.17 -4.43 4.40
N CYS A 124 1.74 -3.36 3.83
CA CYS A 124 2.15 -3.33 2.42
C CYS A 124 3.35 -4.24 2.14
N ILE A 125 4.34 -4.32 3.04
CA ILE A 125 5.46 -5.26 2.92
C ILE A 125 4.95 -6.70 2.98
N ALA A 126 4.13 -7.03 3.97
CA ALA A 126 3.56 -8.36 4.11
C ALA A 126 2.66 -8.72 2.92
N ALA A 127 1.90 -7.76 2.38
CA ALA A 127 1.13 -7.95 1.15
C ALA A 127 2.04 -8.27 -0.05
N THR A 128 3.12 -7.49 -0.23
CA THR A 128 4.11 -7.70 -1.30
C THR A 128 4.70 -9.09 -1.24
N VAL A 129 5.18 -9.51 -0.06
CA VAL A 129 5.72 -10.86 0.16
C VAL A 129 4.67 -11.92 -0.15
N SER A 130 3.43 -11.74 0.32
CA SER A 130 2.36 -12.70 0.09
C SER A 130 2.02 -12.86 -1.40
N PHE A 131 1.98 -11.77 -2.16
CA PHE A 131 1.77 -11.83 -3.60
C PHE A 131 2.94 -12.46 -4.35
N VAL A 132 4.19 -12.15 -3.96
CA VAL A 132 5.39 -12.80 -4.54
C VAL A 132 5.42 -14.30 -4.23
N VAL A 133 5.01 -14.71 -3.04
CA VAL A 133 4.88 -16.13 -2.68
C VAL A 133 3.77 -16.80 -3.50
N ALA A 134 2.62 -16.15 -3.68
CA ALA A 134 1.57 -16.62 -4.57
C ALA A 134 2.03 -16.67 -6.04
N VAL A 135 3.04 -15.89 -6.41
CA VAL A 135 3.69 -15.94 -7.73
C VAL A 135 4.64 -17.13 -7.88
N ALA A 136 5.31 -17.51 -6.81
CA ALA A 136 6.28 -18.60 -6.81
C ALA A 136 5.64 -19.98 -6.63
N ARG A 137 4.42 -20.05 -6.06
CA ARG A 137 3.72 -21.30 -5.71
C ARG A 137 2.63 -21.74 -6.69
N ARG A 138 2.55 -21.09 -7.85
CA ARG A 138 1.52 -21.34 -8.87
C ARG A 138 1.95 -22.39 -9.89
#